data_AF-A0A6L8MJU6-F1
#
_entry.id   AF-A0A6L8MJU6-F1
#
_cell.length_a   1.000
_cell.length_b   1.000
_cell.length_c   1.000
_cell.angle_alpha   90.00
_cell.angle_beta   90.00
_cell.angle_gamma   90.00
#
_symmetry.space_group_name_H-M   'P 1'
#
loop_
_entity.id
_entity.type
_entity.pdbx_description
1 polymer ?
#
loop_
_entity_poly.entity_id
_entity_poly.type
_entity_poly.pdbx_seq_one_letter_code
_entity_poly.pdbx_strand_id
1 'polypeptide(L)'
;MLQAWQAAALTIALPPSEAQQAILRAVRQIAPQREEHRRYRMALPFGAPLFPPAADLALPPATPALSGWLALPATQRRHDVLITPDIDYYWKAEGRQFSCQFIIHLEADGAGSRLSLLQVRPTEYAGKHFELLGRTGPGRYVKLLPTAPSAQAEAELRAFLTSALTRQQ
;
A
#
# COMPACT_ATOMS: atom_id res chain seq x y z
N MET A 1 12.63 17.72 11.58
CA MET A 1 11.19 17.43 11.77
C MET A 1 10.95 16.00 11.35
N LEU A 2 10.58 15.12 12.28
CA LEU A 2 10.05 13.80 11.93
C LEU A 2 8.72 14.03 11.20
N GLN A 3 8.53 13.44 10.02
CA GLN A 3 7.28 13.61 9.28
C GLN A 3 6.17 12.83 9.98
N ALA A 4 4.93 13.34 10.04
CA ALA A 4 3.86 12.78 10.87
C ALA A 4 3.53 11.30 10.58
N TRP A 5 3.83 10.80 9.37
CA TRP A 5 3.66 9.40 8.99
C TRP A 5 4.74 8.46 9.56
N GLN A 6 5.83 9.00 10.10
CA GLN A 6 6.88 8.23 10.79
C GLN A 6 6.51 7.88 12.24
N ALA A 7 5.47 8.50 12.82
CA ALA A 7 5.10 8.30 14.23
C ALA A 7 4.46 6.94 14.53
N ALA A 8 3.80 6.32 13.54
CA ALA A 8 3.24 4.97 13.65
C ALA A 8 4.15 3.95 12.97
N ALA A 9 5.45 3.96 13.25
CA ALA A 9 6.37 3.06 12.57
C ALA A 9 6.55 1.72 13.30
N LEU A 10 6.80 0.65 12.54
CA LEU A 10 7.20 -0.65 13.05
C LEU A 10 8.72 -0.76 12.98
N THR A 11 9.39 -1.07 14.08
CA THR A 11 10.83 -1.34 14.09
C THR A 11 11.08 -2.84 13.93
N ILE A 12 12.03 -3.21 13.06
CA ILE A 12 12.46 -4.59 12.84
C ILE A 12 13.97 -4.70 12.89
N ALA A 13 14.48 -5.83 13.36
CA ALA A 13 15.91 -6.12 13.50
C ALA A 13 16.62 -6.54 12.19
N LEU A 14 16.06 -6.18 11.03
CA LEU A 14 16.64 -6.46 9.72
C LEU A 14 17.10 -5.15 9.08
N PRO A 15 18.27 -5.11 8.41
CA PRO A 15 18.69 -3.94 7.64
C PRO A 15 17.74 -3.71 6.44
N PRO A 16 17.66 -2.47 5.89
CA PRO A 16 16.62 -2.11 4.91
C PRO A 16 16.56 -3.01 3.67
N SER A 17 17.69 -3.47 3.16
CA SER A 17 17.74 -4.39 2.02
C SER A 17 17.15 -5.77 2.34
N GLU A 18 17.42 -6.31 3.53
CA GLU A 18 16.88 -7.61 3.96
C GLU A 18 15.41 -7.49 4.32
N ALA A 19 15.02 -6.37 4.96
CA ALA A 19 13.64 -6.02 5.22
C ALA A 19 12.81 -5.98 3.93
N GLN A 20 13.32 -5.31 2.89
CA GLN A 20 12.68 -5.27 1.57
C GLN A 20 12.45 -6.69 1.03
N GLN A 21 13.50 -7.53 1.03
CA GLN A 21 13.40 -8.91 0.55
C GLN A 21 12.42 -9.76 1.38
N ALA A 22 12.41 -9.58 2.70
CA ALA A 22 11.50 -10.30 3.60
C ALA A 22 10.03 -9.93 3.37
N ILE A 23 9.75 -8.64 3.11
CA ILE A 23 8.40 -8.16 2.72
C ILE A 23 7.98 -8.77 1.38
N LEU A 24 8.84 -8.69 0.37
CA LEU A 24 8.55 -9.26 -0.96
C LEU A 24 8.25 -10.77 -0.86
N ARG A 25 9.03 -11.50 -0.05
CA ARG A 25 8.82 -12.92 0.21
C ARG A 25 7.52 -13.18 0.95
N ALA A 26 7.23 -12.41 2.01
CA ALA A 26 6.02 -12.54 2.81
C ALA A 26 4.75 -12.42 1.95
N VAL A 27 4.70 -11.41 1.08
CA VAL A 27 3.57 -11.19 0.17
C VAL A 27 3.44 -12.32 -0.85
N ARG A 28 4.55 -12.80 -1.40
CA ARG A 28 4.55 -13.93 -2.36
C ARG A 28 4.08 -15.25 -1.74
N GLN A 29 4.25 -15.43 -0.44
CA GLN A 29 3.94 -16.67 0.29
C GLN A 29 2.53 -16.67 0.90
N ILE A 30 1.71 -15.65 0.67
CA ILE A 30 0.34 -15.65 1.16
C ILE A 30 -0.43 -16.80 0.48
N ALA A 31 -1.00 -17.68 1.30
CA ALA A 31 -1.77 -18.81 0.79
C ALA A 31 -3.01 -18.34 0.01
N PRO A 32 -3.34 -18.87 -1.18
CA PRO A 32 -4.43 -18.38 -2.02
C PRO A 32 -5.83 -18.34 -1.38
N GLN A 33 -6.03 -19.11 -0.31
CA GLN A 33 -7.29 -19.29 0.42
C GLN A 33 -7.49 -18.20 1.48
N ARG A 34 -6.42 -17.46 1.79
CA ARG A 34 -6.44 -16.36 2.75
C ARG A 34 -6.94 -15.09 2.10
N GLU A 35 -7.75 -14.32 2.80
CA GLU A 35 -8.25 -13.03 2.30
C GLU A 35 -7.11 -12.05 1.99
N GLU A 36 -6.02 -12.11 2.76
CA GLU A 36 -4.84 -11.28 2.53
C GLU A 36 -4.23 -11.48 1.14
N HIS A 37 -4.42 -12.64 0.50
CA HIS A 37 -3.91 -12.90 -0.84
C HIS A 37 -4.52 -11.95 -1.88
N ARG A 38 -5.78 -11.52 -1.67
CA ARG A 38 -6.45 -10.55 -2.55
C ARG A 38 -6.15 -9.11 -2.15
N ARG A 39 -5.96 -8.84 -0.84
CA ARG A 39 -5.60 -7.50 -0.34
C ARG A 39 -4.17 -7.11 -0.70
N TYR A 40 -3.25 -8.07 -0.66
CA TYR A 40 -1.81 -7.88 -0.87
C TYR A 40 -1.35 -8.79 -2.02
N ARG A 41 -1.93 -8.59 -3.20
CA ARG A 41 -1.77 -9.53 -4.33
C ARG A 41 -0.35 -9.56 -4.88
N MET A 42 0.30 -8.41 -4.92
CA MET A 42 1.63 -8.23 -5.50
C MET A 42 2.41 -7.21 -4.70
N ALA A 43 3.72 -7.43 -4.57
CA ALA A 43 4.67 -6.49 -3.98
C ALA A 43 5.78 -6.18 -5.00
N LEU A 44 6.10 -4.90 -5.14
CA LEU A 44 7.04 -4.37 -6.13
C LEU A 44 8.09 -3.51 -5.43
N PRO A 45 9.39 -3.76 -5.64
CA PRO A 45 10.43 -2.88 -5.11
C PRO A 45 10.43 -1.54 -5.84
N PHE A 46 10.82 -0.47 -5.15
CA PHE A 46 11.03 0.84 -5.75
C PHE A 46 11.98 0.76 -6.95
N GLY A 47 11.62 1.42 -8.05
CA GLY A 47 12.38 1.40 -9.30
C GLY A 47 12.11 0.18 -10.20
N ALA A 48 11.26 -0.77 -9.79
CA ALA A 48 10.80 -1.82 -10.70
C ALA A 48 9.96 -1.25 -11.86
N PRO A 49 9.94 -1.91 -13.04
CA PRO A 49 9.20 -1.41 -14.21
C PRO A 49 7.70 -1.16 -13.96
N LEU A 50 7.08 -1.92 -13.05
CA LEU A 50 5.66 -1.78 -12.69
C LEU A 50 5.43 -0.84 -11.50
N PHE A 51 6.49 -0.29 -10.90
CA PHE A 51 6.34 0.71 -9.86
C PHE A 51 5.90 2.03 -10.51
N PRO A 52 4.75 2.61 -10.11
CA PRO A 52 4.23 3.81 -10.77
C PRO A 52 5.20 5.00 -10.67
N PRO A 53 5.31 5.81 -11.72
CA PRO A 53 6.12 7.02 -11.67
C PRO A 53 5.54 8.01 -10.63
N ALA A 54 6.40 8.88 -10.10
CA ALA A 54 6.01 9.86 -9.09
C ALA A 54 4.85 10.76 -9.52
N ALA A 55 4.78 11.13 -10.82
CA ALA A 55 3.69 11.92 -11.38
C ALA A 55 2.33 11.22 -11.25
N ASP A 56 2.28 9.91 -11.47
CA ASP A 56 1.05 9.11 -11.34
C ASP A 56 0.63 8.98 -9.88
N LEU A 57 1.59 8.84 -8.96
CA LEU A 57 1.34 8.79 -7.52
C LEU A 57 0.88 10.13 -6.97
N ALA A 58 1.26 11.24 -7.60
CA ALA A 58 0.85 12.59 -7.21
C ALA A 58 -0.57 12.96 -7.66
N LEU A 59 -1.21 12.13 -8.51
CA LEU A 59 -2.60 12.36 -8.93
C LEU A 59 -3.55 12.28 -7.72
N PRO A 60 -4.58 13.14 -7.63
CA PRO A 60 -5.53 13.11 -6.53
C PRO A 60 -6.24 11.75 -6.38
N PRO A 61 -6.57 11.32 -5.14
CA PRO A 61 -6.30 12.01 -3.88
C PRO A 61 -4.87 11.78 -3.36
N ALA A 62 -4.08 12.85 -3.25
CA ALA A 62 -2.76 12.82 -2.63
C ALA A 62 -2.85 13.27 -1.17
N THR A 63 -2.37 12.44 -0.24
CA THR A 63 -2.35 12.76 1.19
C THR A 63 -1.09 13.55 1.54
N PRO A 64 -1.09 14.36 2.62
CA PRO A 64 0.13 15.04 3.08
C PRO A 64 1.30 14.07 3.32
N ALA A 65 1.01 12.87 3.81
CA ALA A 65 2.01 11.82 4.00
C ALA A 65 2.62 11.36 2.67
N LEU A 66 1.79 11.11 1.66
CA LEU A 66 2.24 10.73 0.33
C LEU A 66 3.06 11.85 -0.32
N SER A 67 2.63 13.10 -0.19
CA SER A 67 3.40 14.27 -0.66
C SER A 67 4.76 14.37 0.03
N GLY A 68 4.81 14.12 1.34
CA GLY A 68 6.07 14.06 2.10
C GLY A 68 7.01 12.96 1.61
N TRP A 69 6.47 11.77 1.31
CA TRP A 69 7.23 10.67 0.72
C TRP A 69 7.72 10.98 -0.70
N LEU A 70 6.88 11.60 -1.54
CA LEU A 70 7.22 11.99 -2.91
C LEU A 70 8.38 13.00 -2.95
N ALA A 71 8.49 13.84 -1.91
CA ALA A 71 9.58 14.81 -1.76
C ALA A 71 10.92 14.18 -1.33
N LEU A 72 10.94 12.90 -0.92
CA LEU A 72 12.19 12.24 -0.52
C LEU A 72 13.10 11.99 -1.73
N PRO A 73 14.43 12.08 -1.58
CA PRO A 73 15.38 11.63 -2.60
C PRO A 73 15.18 10.15 -2.95
N ALA A 74 15.42 9.78 -4.21
CA ALA A 74 15.32 8.38 -4.65
C ALA A 74 16.23 7.43 -3.85
N THR A 75 17.37 7.94 -3.37
CA THR A 75 18.30 7.18 -2.51
C THR A 75 17.72 6.79 -1.17
N GLN A 76 16.77 7.57 -0.62
CA GLN A 76 16.05 7.26 0.61
C GLN A 76 14.87 6.31 0.36
N ARG A 77 14.34 6.29 -0.87
CA ARG A 77 13.23 5.43 -1.27
C ARG A 77 13.66 4.08 -1.86
N ARG A 78 14.97 3.87 -2.04
CA ARG A 78 15.53 2.73 -2.79
C ARG A 78 15.13 1.35 -2.25
N HIS A 79 14.77 1.26 -0.96
CA HIS A 79 14.34 0.02 -0.33
C HIS A 79 12.82 -0.08 -0.18
N ASP A 80 12.08 0.95 -0.59
CA ASP A 80 10.63 0.97 -0.42
C ASP A 80 9.95 -0.09 -1.28
N VAL A 81 8.75 -0.48 -0.85
CA VAL A 81 7.94 -1.51 -1.50
C VAL A 81 6.54 -0.98 -1.73
N LEU A 82 6.02 -1.16 -2.93
CA LEU A 82 4.61 -0.97 -3.24
C LEU A 82 3.90 -2.31 -3.14
N ILE A 83 2.82 -2.37 -2.36
CA ILE A 83 1.89 -3.50 -2.33
C ILE A 83 0.60 -3.09 -3.05
N THR A 84 0.17 -3.90 -4.00
CA THR A 84 -1.06 -3.69 -4.76
C THR A 84 -2.09 -4.77 -4.45
N PRO A 85 -3.38 -4.42 -4.33
CA PRO A 85 -4.45 -5.39 -4.22
C PRO A 85 -4.70 -6.09 -5.57
N ASP A 86 -5.51 -7.13 -5.54
CA ASP A 86 -6.10 -7.74 -6.74
C ASP A 86 -6.98 -6.72 -7.47
N ILE A 87 -7.11 -6.87 -8.78
CA ILE A 87 -7.89 -5.95 -9.62
C ILE A 87 -9.36 -6.05 -9.21
N ASP A 88 -10.03 -4.90 -9.10
CA ASP A 88 -11.44 -4.77 -8.71
C ASP A 88 -11.79 -5.42 -7.36
N TYR A 89 -10.79 -5.63 -6.50
CA TYR A 89 -11.01 -6.15 -5.15
C TYR A 89 -11.20 -5.05 -4.13
N TYR A 90 -12.34 -5.11 -3.45
CA TYR A 90 -12.73 -4.24 -2.33
C TYR A 90 -12.98 -5.11 -1.11
N TRP A 91 -12.48 -4.69 0.04
CA TRP A 91 -12.71 -5.39 1.31
C TRP A 91 -13.38 -4.47 2.32
N LYS A 92 -13.97 -5.05 3.36
CA LYS A 92 -14.63 -4.26 4.40
C LYS A 92 -13.58 -3.62 5.31
N ALA A 93 -13.54 -2.29 5.34
CA ALA A 93 -12.73 -1.52 6.28
C ALA A 93 -13.53 -0.31 6.77
N GLU A 94 -13.65 -0.14 8.10
CA GLU A 94 -14.36 0.97 8.74
C GLU A 94 -15.80 1.15 8.22
N GLY A 95 -16.50 0.02 8.01
CA GLY A 95 -17.87 0.02 7.49
C GLY A 95 -17.99 0.33 5.99
N ARG A 96 -16.90 0.56 5.28
CA ARG A 96 -16.85 0.85 3.84
C ARG A 96 -16.36 -0.36 3.03
N GLN A 97 -16.73 -0.43 1.76
CA GLN A 97 -16.09 -1.32 0.78
C GLN A 97 -14.88 -0.58 0.20
N PHE A 98 -13.69 -0.90 0.69
CA PHE A 98 -12.48 -0.09 0.56
C PHE A 98 -11.42 -0.81 -0.28
N SER A 99 -10.62 -0.04 -1.01
CA SER A 99 -9.42 -0.52 -1.70
C SER A 99 -8.34 0.56 -1.75
N CYS A 100 -7.09 0.18 -1.56
CA CYS A 100 -5.93 1.06 -1.71
C CYS A 100 -4.68 0.26 -2.07
N GLN A 101 -3.66 0.97 -2.55
CA GLN A 101 -2.30 0.46 -2.59
C GLN A 101 -1.56 0.92 -1.34
N PHE A 102 -0.50 0.21 -0.96
CA PHE A 102 0.36 0.59 0.17
C PHE A 102 1.79 0.81 -0.29
N ILE A 103 2.37 1.95 0.08
CA ILE A 103 3.82 2.12 0.07
C ILE A 103 4.32 1.80 1.47
N ILE A 104 5.28 0.88 1.56
CA ILE A 104 6.06 0.63 2.76
C ILE A 104 7.38 1.37 2.59
N HIS A 105 7.56 2.43 3.38
CA HIS A 105 8.81 3.14 3.45
C HIS A 105 9.76 2.46 4.43
N LEU A 106 11.00 2.22 4.00
CA LEU A 106 12.05 1.59 4.80
C LEU A 106 13.20 2.57 5.04
N GLU A 107 13.35 3.01 6.28
CA GLU A 107 14.51 3.78 6.72
C GLU A 107 15.40 2.93 7.65
N ALA A 108 16.71 3.17 7.61
CA ALA A 108 17.63 2.52 8.52
C ALA A 108 17.43 3.05 9.95
N ASP A 109 17.39 2.15 10.93
CA ASP A 109 17.27 2.49 12.36
C ASP A 109 18.27 1.65 13.17
N GLY A 110 19.46 2.21 13.40
CA GLY A 110 20.59 1.47 13.96
C GLY A 110 21.01 0.30 13.06
N ALA A 111 21.03 -0.91 13.62
CA ALA A 111 21.28 -2.15 12.87
C ALA A 111 20.03 -2.70 12.14
N GLY A 112 18.86 -2.14 12.42
CA GLY A 112 17.59 -2.57 11.88
C GLY A 112 16.97 -1.59 10.89
N SER A 113 15.66 -1.70 10.73
CA SER A 113 14.85 -0.82 9.89
C SER A 113 13.63 -0.32 10.63
N ARG A 114 13.23 0.89 10.30
CA ARG A 114 11.94 1.45 10.65
C ARG A 114 11.02 1.44 9.43
N LEU A 115 9.83 0.89 9.61
CA LEU A 115 8.80 0.71 8.58
C LEU A 115 7.68 1.70 8.81
N SER A 116 7.38 2.52 7.80
CA SER A 116 6.18 3.35 7.79
C SER A 116 5.25 2.97 6.64
N LEU A 117 3.95 3.06 6.87
CA LEU A 117 2.92 2.67 5.92
C LEU A 117 2.23 3.92 5.36
N LEU A 118 2.12 3.99 4.04
CA LEU A 118 1.38 5.04 3.36
C LEU A 118 0.32 4.41 2.46
N GLN A 119 -0.92 4.88 2.57
CA GLN A 119 -2.00 4.46 1.68
C GLN A 119 -2.07 5.37 0.45
N VAL A 120 -2.05 4.73 -0.71
CA VAL A 120 -2.05 5.36 -2.03
C VAL A 120 -3.35 5.03 -2.74
N ARG A 121 -3.97 6.06 -3.32
CA ARG A 121 -5.25 5.97 -4.03
C ARG A 121 -6.34 5.21 -3.23
N PRO A 122 -6.60 5.57 -1.97
CA PRO A 122 -7.74 5.04 -1.24
C PRO A 122 -9.04 5.35 -2.00
N THR A 123 -9.81 4.29 -2.26
CA THR A 123 -11.11 4.35 -2.92
C THR A 123 -12.15 3.56 -2.16
N GLU A 124 -13.40 4.02 -2.24
CA GLU A 124 -14.55 3.27 -1.78
C GLU A 124 -15.50 2.93 -2.93
N TYR A 125 -16.09 1.74 -2.85
CA TYR A 125 -17.12 1.29 -3.77
C TYR A 125 -18.47 1.92 -3.38
N ALA A 126 -19.02 2.72 -4.29
CA ALA A 126 -20.27 3.46 -4.11
C ALA A 126 -21.41 2.90 -4.98
N GLY A 127 -21.39 1.58 -5.24
CA GLY A 127 -22.41 0.90 -6.03
C GLY A 127 -22.18 0.97 -7.53
N LYS A 128 -23.27 0.88 -8.30
CA LYS A 128 -23.26 1.01 -9.76
C LYS A 128 -24.11 2.19 -10.19
N HIS A 129 -23.66 2.90 -11.23
CA HIS A 129 -24.42 3.95 -11.90
C HIS A 129 -24.59 3.65 -13.38
N PHE A 130 -25.64 4.17 -13.99
CA PHE A 130 -25.87 4.01 -15.43
C PHE A 130 -25.16 5.14 -16.19
N GLU A 131 -24.38 4.77 -17.20
CA GLU A 131 -23.77 5.72 -18.14
C GLU A 131 -24.21 5.37 -19.56
N LEU A 132 -24.61 6.38 -20.34
CA LEU A 132 -24.95 6.22 -21.76
C LEU A 132 -23.70 6.08 -22.63
N LEU A 133 -22.62 6.76 -22.26
CA LEU A 133 -21.36 6.82 -23.00
C LEU A 133 -20.21 6.26 -22.16
N GLY A 134 -20.42 5.09 -21.55
CA GLY A 134 -19.36 4.42 -20.81
C GLY A 134 -18.37 3.72 -21.73
N ARG A 135 -17.25 3.25 -21.17
CA ARG A 135 -16.13 2.64 -21.92
C ARG A 135 -16.56 1.53 -22.89
N THR A 136 -17.62 0.80 -22.58
CA THR A 136 -18.15 -0.31 -23.38
C THR A 136 -19.57 -0.03 -23.89
N GLY A 137 -19.98 1.24 -24.01
CA GLY A 137 -21.32 1.66 -24.45
C GLY A 137 -22.29 1.93 -23.29
N PRO A 138 -23.62 1.95 -23.53
CA PRO A 138 -24.60 2.18 -22.49
C PRO A 138 -24.63 1.00 -21.49
N GLY A 139 -24.53 1.28 -20.19
CA GLY A 139 -24.46 0.20 -19.20
C GLY A 139 -24.36 0.67 -17.75
N ARG A 140 -24.37 -0.29 -16.82
CA ARG A 140 -24.15 -0.05 -15.39
C ARG A 140 -22.68 -0.24 -15.03
N TYR A 141 -22.00 0.86 -14.72
CA TYR A 141 -20.59 0.90 -14.38
C TYR A 141 -20.38 0.97 -12.88
N VAL A 142 -19.23 0.49 -12.40
CA VAL A 142 -18.86 0.60 -11.00
C VAL A 142 -18.53 2.06 -10.69
N LYS A 143 -19.17 2.61 -9.65
CA LYS A 143 -18.87 3.95 -9.16
C LYS A 143 -17.87 3.85 -8.02
N LEU A 144 -16.68 4.42 -8.24
CA LEU A 144 -15.62 4.51 -7.24
C LEU A 144 -15.46 5.96 -6.80
N LEU A 145 -15.36 6.16 -5.49
CA LEU A 145 -15.14 7.48 -4.91
C LEU A 145 -13.76 7.52 -4.24
N PRO A 146 -12.94 8.55 -4.49
CA PRO A 146 -11.81 8.87 -3.63
C PRO A 146 -12.27 8.96 -2.18
N THR A 147 -11.53 8.36 -1.26
CA THR A 147 -11.89 8.35 0.16
C THR A 147 -10.66 8.59 1.03
N ALA A 148 -10.85 8.88 2.32
CA ALA A 148 -9.71 9.05 3.23
C ALA A 148 -9.01 7.69 3.50
N PRO A 149 -7.70 7.67 3.82
CA PRO A 149 -7.00 6.49 4.31
C PRO A 149 -7.75 5.80 5.46
N SER A 150 -7.66 4.47 5.53
CA SER A 150 -8.28 3.67 6.59
C SER A 150 -7.26 3.26 7.65
N ALA A 151 -7.45 3.68 8.89
CA ALA A 151 -6.67 3.22 10.04
C ALA A 151 -6.80 1.70 10.25
N GLN A 152 -7.99 1.13 10.01
CA GLN A 152 -8.20 -0.33 10.08
C GLN A 152 -7.33 -1.05 9.04
N ALA A 153 -7.36 -0.62 7.77
CA ALA A 153 -6.56 -1.26 6.73
C ALA A 153 -5.04 -1.17 7.00
N GLU A 154 -4.59 -0.04 7.55
CA GLU A 154 -3.20 0.12 7.99
C GLU A 154 -2.85 -0.85 9.12
N ALA A 155 -3.70 -0.95 10.15
CA ALA A 155 -3.48 -1.84 11.29
C ALA A 155 -3.45 -3.32 10.86
N GLU A 156 -4.31 -3.71 9.92
CA GLU A 156 -4.34 -5.06 9.35
C GLU A 156 -3.05 -5.38 8.58
N LEU A 157 -2.57 -4.47 7.72
CA LEU A 157 -1.30 -4.68 7.02
C LEU A 157 -0.13 -4.74 8.00
N ARG A 158 -0.11 -3.86 9.01
CA ARG A 158 0.91 -3.87 10.05
C ARG A 158 0.93 -5.21 10.80
N ALA A 159 -0.23 -5.72 11.21
CA ALA A 159 -0.34 -7.01 11.88
C ALA A 159 0.16 -8.17 10.99
N PHE A 160 -0.20 -8.13 9.70
CA PHE A 160 0.31 -9.09 8.72
C PHE A 160 1.84 -9.05 8.62
N LEU A 161 2.43 -7.86 8.45
CA LEU A 161 3.87 -7.68 8.33
C LEU A 161 4.60 -8.10 9.60
N THR A 162 4.13 -7.71 10.78
CA THR A 162 4.70 -8.15 12.05
C THR A 162 4.74 -9.67 12.13
N SER A 163 3.60 -10.34 11.88
CA SER A 163 3.53 -11.81 11.90
C SER A 163 4.43 -12.47 10.86
N ALA A 164 4.54 -11.89 9.66
CA ALA A 164 5.31 -12.47 8.57
C ALA A 164 6.82 -12.27 8.73
N LEU A 165 7.25 -11.15 9.31
CA LEU A 165 8.66 -10.81 9.50
C LEU A 165 9.24 -11.47 10.75
N THR A 166 8.48 -11.60 11.84
CA THR A 166 8.92 -12.37 13.03
C THR A 166 9.15 -13.85 12.71
N ARG A 167 8.38 -14.44 11.78
CA ARG A 167 8.59 -15.84 11.33
C ARG A 167 9.85 -16.06 10.50
N GLN A 168 10.50 -15.00 10.04
CA GLN A 168 11.70 -15.05 9.20
C GLN A 168 12.98 -14.69 9.96
N GLN A 169 12.86 -14.33 11.24
CA GLN A 169 13.96 -14.18 12.20
C GLN A 169 14.23 -15.51 12.87
#